data_AF-A0A914S2Z7-F1
#
_entry.id   AF-A0A914S2Z7-F1
#
_cell.length_a   1.000
_cell.length_b   1.000
_cell.length_c   1.000
_cell.angle_alpha   90.00
_cell.angle_beta   90.00
_cell.angle_gamma   90.00
#
_symmetry.space_group_name_H-M   'P 1'
#
loop_
_entity.id
_entity.type
_entity.pdbx_description
1 polymer ?
#
loop_
_entity_poly.entity_id
_entity_poly.type
_entity_poly.pdbx_seq_one_letter_code
_entity_poly.pdbx_strand_id
1 'polypeptide(L)'
;MRDYNSLERPVANHSQPVTVYLKVSLQQIIDVDEKNQIVYVNAWLDYAWNDYKLRWDKEEYGNITDVRFPAGKIWKPDVLLYNSVDSNFDSTYPTNMVVYNTGDISWIPPGIFKISCKIDIKWFPFDEQRCFFKFGSWTYDGFKLDLQPGKGGFDISEYMPSGEWALPSDDLSASVIAEITVLLSICFFLSIVSEISPPTSEAVPLLGERRNTAYMTAREISMPSSDEIAKWPIFVKTGPNRSNSLDVERRVHQNIHGKETTADIAQRQAKPQKFMVSLPDREKRCTRIVETITRRMIEADRDGAQSNNWKFAAMVVDRLCLYVFTVFIVASSCGILLSAPYTIA
;
A
#
# COMPACT_ATOMS: atom_id res chain seq x y z
N MET A 1 33.69 25.34 -47.11
CA MET A 1 32.31 25.43 -47.65
C MET A 1 32.21 25.72 -49.15
N ARG A 2 33.26 26.16 -49.88
CA ARG A 2 33.13 26.56 -51.31
C ARG A 2 32.63 25.45 -52.25
N ASP A 3 32.82 24.18 -51.90
CA ASP A 3 32.37 23.01 -52.69
C ASP A 3 31.61 21.96 -51.85
N TYR A 4 30.94 22.41 -50.80
CA TYR A 4 30.20 21.50 -49.91
C TYR A 4 28.73 21.42 -50.33
N ASN A 5 28.26 20.21 -50.65
CA ASN A 5 26.85 19.94 -50.93
C ASN A 5 26.20 19.25 -49.72
N SER A 6 25.28 19.95 -49.05
CA SER A 6 24.58 19.42 -47.86
C SER A 6 23.54 18.35 -48.17
N LEU A 7 23.18 18.13 -49.44
CA LEU A 7 22.26 17.08 -49.85
C LEU A 7 22.96 15.73 -50.06
N GLU A 8 24.29 15.71 -50.14
CA GLU A 8 25.07 14.52 -50.40
C GLU A 8 25.52 13.88 -49.08
N ARG A 9 25.36 12.55 -48.96
CA ARG A 9 25.89 11.80 -47.82
C ARG A 9 27.42 11.94 -47.73
N PRO A 10 27.99 12.18 -46.55
CA PRO A 10 29.41 12.45 -46.39
C PRO A 10 30.27 11.17 -46.38
N VAL A 11 30.24 10.41 -47.48
CA VAL A 11 31.07 9.21 -47.69
C VAL A 11 32.04 9.41 -48.84
N ALA A 12 33.28 8.98 -48.67
CA ALA A 12 34.26 8.99 -49.76
C ALA A 12 33.92 7.94 -50.84
N ASN A 13 33.30 6.82 -50.44
CA ASN A 13 32.82 5.77 -51.33
C ASN A 13 31.30 5.60 -51.18
N HIS A 14 30.54 5.84 -52.26
CA HIS A 14 29.08 5.76 -52.25
C HIS A 14 28.50 4.37 -51.94
N SER A 15 29.33 3.32 -52.04
CA SER A 15 28.96 1.94 -51.69
C SER A 15 28.94 1.72 -50.18
N GLN A 16 29.57 2.59 -49.39
CA GLN A 16 29.59 2.49 -47.93
C GLN A 16 28.44 3.26 -47.28
N PRO A 17 27.93 2.77 -46.14
CA PRO A 17 26.99 3.52 -45.33
C PRO A 17 27.69 4.64 -44.56
N VAL A 18 26.94 5.69 -44.22
CA VAL A 18 27.34 6.61 -43.16
C VAL A 18 26.94 5.96 -41.84
N THR A 19 27.89 5.75 -40.94
CA THR A 19 27.57 5.31 -39.58
C THR A 19 27.19 6.52 -38.74
N VAL A 20 25.96 6.51 -38.22
CA VAL A 20 25.42 7.53 -37.32
C VAL A 20 25.21 6.89 -35.96
N TYR A 21 25.87 7.42 -34.95
CA TYR A 21 25.66 7.03 -33.57
C TYR A 21 24.55 7.88 -32.97
N LEU A 22 23.53 7.23 -32.42
CA LEU A 22 22.44 7.88 -31.70
C LEU A 22 22.47 7.46 -30.24
N LYS A 23 22.57 8.44 -29.35
CA LYS A 23 22.40 8.31 -27.92
C LYS A 23 21.16 9.12 -27.51
N VAL A 24 20.39 8.62 -26.55
CA VAL A 24 19.19 9.30 -26.05
C VAL A 24 19.42 9.64 -24.59
N SER A 25 19.37 10.92 -24.24
CA SER A 25 19.46 11.38 -22.86
C SER A 25 18.08 11.79 -22.36
N LEU A 26 17.53 11.02 -21.42
CA LEU A 26 16.22 11.28 -20.83
C LEU A 26 16.32 12.39 -19.80
N GLN A 27 15.53 13.46 -19.99
CA GLN A 27 15.50 14.59 -19.06
C GLN A 27 14.32 14.47 -18.10
N GLN A 28 13.13 14.14 -18.62
CA GLN A 28 11.92 14.05 -17.80
C GLN A 28 10.84 13.21 -18.49
N ILE A 29 10.07 12.44 -17.71
CA ILE A 29 8.75 11.95 -18.10
C ILE A 29 7.75 13.05 -17.75
N ILE A 30 7.18 13.71 -18.76
CA ILE A 30 6.28 14.84 -18.57
C ILE A 30 4.91 14.34 -18.11
N ASP A 31 4.37 13.36 -18.85
CA ASP A 31 3.02 12.84 -18.64
C ASP A 31 2.84 11.48 -19.31
N VAL A 32 1.96 10.65 -18.75
CA VAL A 32 1.53 9.36 -19.30
C VAL A 32 0.01 9.41 -19.40
N ASP A 33 -0.52 9.45 -20.62
CA ASP A 33 -1.95 9.42 -20.87
C ASP A 33 -2.38 7.98 -21.14
N GLU A 34 -2.81 7.27 -20.10
CA GLU A 34 -3.19 5.85 -20.18
C GLU A 34 -4.44 5.65 -21.03
N LYS A 35 -5.35 6.63 -21.01
CA LYS A 35 -6.60 6.59 -21.77
C LYS A 35 -6.34 6.63 -23.26
N ASN A 36 -5.46 7.54 -23.70
CA ASN A 36 -5.13 7.69 -25.11
C ASN A 36 -3.92 6.86 -25.55
N GLN A 37 -3.24 6.16 -24.62
CA GLN A 37 -2.06 5.33 -24.87
C GLN A 37 -0.87 6.13 -25.42
N ILE A 38 -0.61 7.30 -24.81
CA ILE A 38 0.42 8.25 -25.25
C ILE A 38 1.33 8.57 -24.07
N VAL A 39 2.65 8.62 -24.31
CA VAL A 39 3.63 9.09 -23.32
C VAL A 39 4.33 10.33 -23.85
N TYR A 40 4.44 11.34 -22.99
CA TYR A 40 5.11 12.61 -23.25
C TYR A 40 6.45 12.63 -22.54
N VAL A 41 7.53 12.78 -23.30
CA VAL A 41 8.90 12.70 -22.78
C VAL A 41 9.72 13.89 -23.25
N ASN A 42 10.44 14.53 -22.33
CA ASN A 42 11.51 15.46 -22.66
C ASN A 42 12.83 14.70 -22.74
N ALA A 43 13.48 14.71 -23.90
CA ALA A 43 14.76 14.05 -24.10
C ALA A 43 15.65 14.82 -25.08
N TRP A 44 16.95 14.61 -24.97
CA TRP A 44 17.94 15.11 -25.92
C TRP A 44 18.42 13.95 -26.78
N LEU A 45 18.50 14.17 -28.09
CA LEU A 45 19.05 13.20 -29.02
C LEU A 45 20.48 13.60 -29.32
N ASP A 46 21.44 12.77 -28.97
CA ASP A 46 22.85 13.00 -29.22
C ASP A 46 23.27 12.19 -30.45
N TYR A 47 23.43 12.90 -31.57
CA TYR A 47 23.90 12.37 -32.83
C TYR A 47 25.40 12.60 -32.97
N ALA A 48 26.12 11.54 -33.32
CA ALA A 48 27.52 11.64 -33.71
C ALA A 48 27.78 10.91 -35.04
N TRP A 49 28.46 11.58 -35.96
CA TRP A 49 28.93 10.99 -37.21
C TRP A 49 30.21 11.67 -37.69
N ASN A 50 30.85 11.14 -38.73
CA ASN A 50 32.06 11.74 -39.30
C ASN A 50 31.79 12.21 -40.74
N ASP A 51 32.27 13.40 -41.08
CA ASP A 51 32.26 13.95 -42.43
C ASP A 51 33.68 14.25 -42.91
N TYR A 52 34.12 13.50 -43.93
CA TYR A 52 35.47 13.62 -44.46
C TYR A 52 35.73 14.96 -45.16
N LYS A 53 34.70 15.65 -45.66
CA LYS A 53 34.82 16.95 -46.36
C LYS A 53 34.98 18.13 -45.40
N LEU A 54 34.72 17.91 -44.10
CA LEU A 54 34.79 18.93 -43.06
C LEU A 54 36.04 18.78 -42.17
N ARG A 55 37.10 18.14 -42.69
CA ARG A 55 38.39 18.04 -42.01
C ARG A 55 39.27 19.24 -42.34
N TRP A 56 40.01 19.73 -41.35
CA TRP A 56 41.04 20.75 -41.56
C TRP A 56 42.22 20.52 -40.63
N ASP A 57 43.39 21.03 -41.03
CA ASP A 57 44.55 21.08 -40.15
C ASP A 57 44.42 22.27 -39.21
N LYS A 58 44.40 22.03 -37.91
CA LYS A 58 44.26 23.09 -36.91
C LYS A 58 45.45 24.07 -36.96
N GLU A 59 46.64 23.63 -37.36
CA GLU A 59 47.84 24.48 -37.36
C GLU A 59 47.74 25.62 -38.40
N GLU A 60 47.07 25.38 -39.52
CA GLU A 60 46.85 26.37 -40.58
C GLU A 60 45.83 27.45 -40.19
N TYR A 61 44.94 27.15 -39.25
CA TYR A 61 43.82 28.02 -38.86
C TYR A 61 43.95 28.51 -37.41
N GLY A 62 45.17 28.67 -36.89
CA GLY A 62 45.41 29.24 -35.57
C GLY A 62 44.99 28.33 -34.41
N ASN A 63 45.20 27.01 -34.56
CA ASN A 63 44.84 25.95 -33.61
C ASN A 63 43.35 25.84 -33.30
N ILE A 64 42.48 26.24 -34.22
CA ILE A 64 41.03 26.05 -34.08
C ILE A 64 40.72 24.55 -34.15
N THR A 65 40.18 24.00 -33.06
CA THR A 65 39.79 22.59 -32.92
C THR A 65 38.37 22.30 -33.36
N ASP A 66 37.47 23.28 -33.23
CA ASP A 66 36.04 23.09 -33.44
C ASP A 66 35.33 24.37 -33.91
N VAL A 67 34.28 24.19 -34.69
CA VAL A 67 33.45 25.27 -35.24
C VAL A 67 31.96 24.88 -35.16
N ARG A 68 31.07 25.88 -35.13
CA ARG A 68 29.62 25.67 -35.01
C ARG A 68 28.92 26.03 -36.31
N PHE A 69 28.08 25.14 -36.81
CA PHE A 69 27.23 25.40 -37.98
C PHE A 69 25.76 25.37 -37.59
N PRO A 70 24.92 26.30 -38.08
CA PRO A 70 23.48 26.18 -37.89
C PRO A 70 22.92 24.99 -38.67
N ALA A 71 21.87 24.38 -38.15
CA ALA A 71 21.19 23.26 -38.79
C ALA A 71 20.81 23.60 -40.24
N GLY A 72 21.05 22.65 -41.16
CA GLY A 72 20.74 22.80 -42.59
C GLY A 72 21.86 23.40 -43.46
N LYS A 73 22.95 23.92 -42.88
CA LYS A 73 24.13 24.34 -43.66
C LYS A 73 25.03 23.17 -44.07
N ILE A 74 25.07 22.13 -43.24
CA ILE A 74 25.81 20.89 -43.48
C ILE A 74 24.83 19.72 -43.59
N TRP A 75 25.29 18.59 -44.14
CA TRP A 75 24.46 17.39 -44.23
C TRP A 75 24.05 16.93 -42.83
N LYS A 76 22.78 16.54 -42.67
CA LYS A 76 22.25 15.97 -41.43
C LYS A 76 21.50 14.67 -41.74
N PRO A 77 21.56 13.67 -40.86
CA PRO A 77 20.76 12.47 -41.03
C PRO A 77 19.26 12.78 -40.85
N ASP A 78 18.42 12.02 -41.54
CA ASP A 78 16.96 12.12 -41.54
C ASP A 78 16.33 11.09 -40.58
N VAL A 79 16.89 10.99 -39.38
CA VAL A 79 16.39 10.07 -38.35
C VAL A 79 15.15 10.66 -37.71
N LEU A 80 14.03 9.94 -37.79
CA LEU A 80 12.73 10.33 -37.25
C LEU A 80 12.20 9.25 -36.30
N LEU A 81 11.22 9.64 -35.49
CA LEU A 81 10.54 8.75 -34.54
C LEU A 81 9.29 8.14 -35.19
N TYR A 82 9.33 6.84 -35.48
CA TYR A 82 8.26 6.15 -36.23
C TYR A 82 6.97 5.98 -35.45
N ASN A 83 7.08 5.81 -34.13
CA ASN A 83 5.91 5.68 -33.26
C ASN A 83 5.48 7.02 -32.62
N SER A 84 5.87 8.14 -33.23
CA SER A 84 5.39 9.46 -32.83
C SER A 84 3.90 9.61 -33.12
N VAL A 85 3.17 10.25 -32.20
CA VAL A 85 1.77 10.66 -32.38
C VAL A 85 1.63 12.17 -32.55
N ASP A 86 2.75 12.91 -32.57
CA ASP A 86 2.70 14.36 -32.79
C ASP A 86 2.40 14.68 -34.26
N SER A 87 1.60 15.72 -34.47
CA SER A 87 1.41 16.36 -35.78
C SER A 87 2.72 16.79 -36.44
N ASN A 88 3.70 17.23 -35.64
CA ASN A 88 5.03 17.60 -36.09
C ASN A 88 5.99 16.41 -35.84
N PHE A 89 6.16 15.57 -36.86
CA PHE A 89 7.04 14.39 -36.79
C PHE A 89 8.50 14.72 -36.44
N ASP A 90 8.99 15.91 -36.81
CA ASP A 90 10.24 16.47 -36.29
C ASP A 90 9.94 17.34 -35.07
N SER A 91 10.00 16.73 -33.88
CA SER A 91 9.68 17.39 -32.60
C SER A 91 10.90 18.04 -31.94
N THR A 92 12.01 18.19 -32.68
CA THR A 92 13.29 18.65 -32.15
C THR A 92 13.52 20.14 -32.39
N TYR A 93 14.20 20.81 -31.44
CA TYR A 93 14.58 22.21 -31.61
C TYR A 93 15.84 22.32 -32.49
N PRO A 94 15.87 23.22 -33.49
CA PRO A 94 17.01 23.37 -34.39
C PRO A 94 18.20 24.00 -33.65
N THR A 95 19.14 23.16 -33.20
CA THR A 95 20.39 23.58 -32.58
C THR A 95 21.54 23.66 -33.58
N ASN A 96 22.63 24.32 -33.18
CA ASN A 96 23.86 24.31 -33.96
C ASN A 96 24.58 22.97 -33.80
N MET A 97 25.25 22.54 -34.87
CA MET A 97 26.11 21.35 -34.91
C MET A 97 27.54 21.77 -34.60
N VAL A 98 28.22 21.00 -33.74
CA VAL A 98 29.64 21.19 -33.44
C VAL A 98 30.44 20.27 -34.35
N VAL A 99 31.34 20.83 -35.13
CA VAL A 99 32.22 20.09 -36.05
C VAL A 99 33.64 20.24 -35.53
N TYR A 100 34.33 19.12 -35.39
CA TYR A 100 35.73 19.05 -34.97
C TYR A 100 36.66 18.96 -36.18
N ASN A 101 37.93 19.32 -35.99
CA ASN A 101 38.93 19.35 -37.07
C ASN A 101 39.20 17.96 -37.69
N THR A 102 38.93 16.88 -36.95
CA THR A 102 38.96 15.49 -37.40
C THR A 102 37.81 15.12 -38.34
N GLY A 103 36.84 16.02 -38.52
CA GLY A 103 35.60 15.79 -39.26
C GLY A 103 34.51 15.13 -38.42
N ASP A 104 34.75 14.88 -37.14
CA ASP A 104 33.71 14.38 -36.23
C ASP A 104 32.69 15.48 -35.96
N ILE A 105 31.41 15.12 -35.97
CA ILE A 105 30.29 16.03 -35.80
C ILE A 105 29.47 15.55 -34.62
N SER A 106 29.15 16.46 -33.70
CA SER A 106 28.22 16.24 -32.61
C SER A 106 27.03 17.19 -32.78
N TRP A 107 25.82 16.63 -32.72
CA TRP A 107 24.58 17.39 -32.82
C TRP A 107 23.60 16.90 -31.77
N ILE A 108 23.26 17.79 -30.84
CA ILE A 108 22.41 17.48 -29.68
C ILE A 108 21.17 18.37 -29.70
N PRO A 109 20.14 18.08 -30.52
CA PRO A 109 18.88 18.79 -30.45
C PRO A 109 17.99 18.28 -29.30
N PRO A 110 17.46 19.16 -28.45
CA PRO A 110 16.45 18.81 -27.45
C PRO A 110 15.08 18.68 -28.11
N GLY A 111 14.22 17.81 -27.58
CA GLY A 111 12.87 17.61 -28.11
C GLY A 111 11.88 17.12 -27.06
N ILE A 112 10.61 17.45 -27.31
CA ILE A 112 9.48 16.86 -26.58
C ILE A 112 8.86 15.80 -27.48
N PHE A 113 9.01 14.55 -27.10
CA PHE A 113 8.55 13.40 -27.87
C PHE A 113 7.21 12.91 -27.34
N LYS A 114 6.24 12.77 -28.24
CA LYS A 114 4.94 12.15 -27.96
C LYS A 114 4.91 10.79 -28.62
N ILE A 115 5.04 9.73 -27.84
CA ILE A 115 5.09 8.36 -28.37
C ILE A 115 3.80 7.61 -28.10
N SER A 116 3.38 6.82 -29.09
CA SER A 116 2.37 5.79 -28.88
C SER A 116 2.97 4.64 -28.06
N CYS A 117 2.32 4.30 -26.96
CA CYS A 117 2.72 3.20 -26.08
C CYS A 117 1.49 2.45 -25.59
N LYS A 118 1.48 1.13 -25.80
CA LYS A 118 0.38 0.29 -25.33
C LYS A 118 0.47 0.10 -23.82
N ILE A 119 -0.48 0.69 -23.10
CA ILE A 119 -0.60 0.60 -21.64
C ILE A 119 -1.41 -0.64 -21.24
N ASP A 120 -0.91 -1.41 -20.28
CA ASP A 120 -1.61 -2.57 -19.70
C ASP A 120 -2.07 -2.27 -18.26
N ILE A 121 -3.38 -2.12 -18.07
CA ILE A 121 -4.00 -1.74 -16.79
C ILE A 121 -4.38 -2.94 -15.90
N LYS A 122 -3.91 -4.14 -16.22
CA LYS A 122 -4.29 -5.36 -15.48
C LYS A 122 -4.02 -5.28 -13.97
N TRP A 123 -2.97 -4.56 -13.57
CA TRP A 123 -2.48 -4.51 -12.19
C TRP A 123 -2.54 -3.11 -11.57
N PHE A 124 -3.35 -2.22 -12.14
CA PHE A 124 -3.50 -0.84 -11.64
C PHE A 124 -3.88 -0.81 -10.14
N PRO A 125 -3.25 0.05 -9.30
CA PRO A 125 -2.24 1.07 -9.60
C PRO A 125 -0.77 0.61 -9.42
N PHE A 126 -0.51 -0.70 -9.37
CA PHE A 126 0.82 -1.31 -9.16
C PHE A 126 1.36 -1.96 -10.45
N ASP A 127 1.05 -1.36 -11.58
CA ASP A 127 1.38 -1.83 -12.91
C ASP A 127 2.76 -1.35 -13.39
N GLU A 128 3.36 -2.11 -14.30
CA GLU A 128 4.62 -1.76 -14.97
C GLU A 128 4.33 -1.50 -16.45
N GLN A 129 4.82 -0.38 -16.97
CA GLN A 129 4.62 0.00 -18.37
C GLN A 129 5.93 -0.06 -19.15
N ARG A 130 5.88 -0.69 -20.34
CA ARG A 130 7.04 -0.86 -21.23
C ARG A 130 6.84 -0.12 -22.54
N CYS A 131 7.41 1.07 -22.62
CA CYS A 131 7.35 1.94 -23.78
C CYS A 131 8.71 1.98 -24.49
N PHE A 132 8.68 2.10 -25.83
CA PHE A 132 9.89 2.06 -26.65
C PHE A 132 9.92 3.27 -27.59
N PHE A 133 11.08 3.91 -27.73
CA PHE A 133 11.33 4.83 -28.83
C PHE A 133 11.76 4.04 -30.07
N LYS A 134 11.12 4.29 -31.22
CA LYS A 134 11.48 3.67 -32.50
C LYS A 134 12.07 4.70 -33.45
N PHE A 135 13.38 4.90 -33.37
CA PHE A 135 14.11 5.78 -34.28
C PHE A 135 14.54 5.04 -35.55
N GLY A 136 14.47 5.71 -36.69
CA GLY A 136 14.95 5.19 -37.97
C GLY A 136 15.12 6.30 -39.00
N SER A 137 15.99 6.07 -39.99
CA SER A 137 16.07 6.95 -41.16
C SER A 137 14.79 6.85 -41.96
N TRP A 138 14.32 7.97 -42.50
CA TRP A 138 13.09 7.98 -43.31
C TRP A 138 13.35 7.59 -44.77
N THR A 139 14.47 8.02 -45.34
CA THR A 139 14.77 7.90 -46.78
C THR A 139 15.93 6.96 -47.09
N TYR A 140 16.85 6.73 -46.15
CA TYR A 140 17.98 5.84 -46.37
C TYR A 140 17.72 4.43 -45.86
N ASP A 141 18.17 3.43 -46.61
CA ASP A 141 18.24 2.05 -46.15
C ASP A 141 19.49 1.80 -45.28
N GLY A 142 19.56 0.60 -44.68
CA GLY A 142 20.70 0.19 -43.83
C GLY A 142 22.04 0.06 -44.55
N PHE A 143 22.07 0.02 -45.89
CA PHE A 143 23.31 0.02 -46.68
C PHE A 143 23.82 1.43 -46.97
N LYS A 144 22.98 2.46 -46.77
CA LYS A 144 23.31 3.87 -46.99
C LYS A 144 23.48 4.64 -45.69
N LEU A 145 22.71 4.31 -44.66
CA LEU A 145 22.82 4.87 -43.32
C LEU A 145 22.73 3.74 -42.31
N ASP A 146 23.80 3.56 -41.55
CA ASP A 146 23.87 2.57 -40.48
C ASP A 146 23.69 3.28 -39.14
N LEU A 147 22.53 3.09 -38.51
CA LEU A 147 22.20 3.71 -37.23
C LEU A 147 22.63 2.79 -36.09
N GLN A 148 23.59 3.24 -35.30
CA GLN A 148 24.18 2.49 -34.21
C GLN A 148 23.91 3.19 -32.86
N PRO A 149 23.79 2.45 -31.75
CA PRO A 149 23.68 3.07 -30.43
C PRO A 149 25.00 3.77 -30.09
N GLY A 150 24.91 5.02 -29.62
CA GLY A 150 26.06 5.76 -29.10
C GLY A 150 26.60 5.15 -27.80
N LYS A 151 27.83 5.51 -27.41
CA LYS A 151 28.44 5.01 -26.16
C LYS A 151 27.58 5.45 -24.97
N GLY A 152 27.16 4.47 -24.16
CA GLY A 152 26.23 4.71 -23.04
C GLY A 152 24.75 4.63 -23.42
N GLY A 153 24.39 4.45 -24.69
CA GLY A 153 23.04 4.10 -25.15
C GLY A 153 21.95 5.06 -24.69
N PHE A 154 21.15 4.60 -23.73
CA PHE A 154 20.11 5.41 -23.09
C PHE A 154 20.65 5.96 -21.76
N ASP A 155 20.83 7.27 -21.70
CA ASP A 155 21.43 7.96 -20.58
C ASP A 155 20.34 8.60 -19.69
N ILE A 156 20.42 8.29 -18.40
CA ILE A 156 19.50 8.78 -17.36
C ILE A 156 20.22 9.64 -16.32
N SER A 157 21.50 9.97 -16.53
CA SER A 157 22.30 10.74 -15.57
C SER A 157 21.74 12.13 -15.26
N GLU A 158 21.04 12.73 -16.22
CA GLU A 158 20.38 14.04 -16.09
C GLU A 158 18.86 13.93 -15.85
N TYR A 159 18.35 12.72 -15.59
CA TYR A 159 16.91 12.50 -15.41
C TYR A 159 16.39 13.14 -14.12
N MET A 160 15.38 14.01 -14.26
CA MET A 160 14.59 14.49 -13.14
C MET A 160 13.45 13.49 -12.86
N PRO A 161 13.44 12.84 -11.69
CA PRO A 161 12.44 11.83 -11.38
C PRO A 161 11.02 12.42 -11.34
N SER A 162 10.08 11.71 -11.96
CA SER A 162 8.66 12.00 -11.84
C SER A 162 8.15 11.63 -10.45
N GLY A 163 7.15 12.36 -9.94
CA GLY A 163 6.49 12.06 -8.67
C GLY A 163 5.54 10.86 -8.73
N GLU A 164 5.19 10.42 -9.95
CA GLU A 164 4.23 9.33 -10.18
C GLU A 164 4.90 8.10 -10.79
N TRP A 165 5.84 8.30 -11.73
CA TRP A 165 6.48 7.22 -12.47
C TRP A 165 7.95 7.04 -12.06
N ALA A 166 8.27 5.86 -11.55
CA ALA A 166 9.64 5.46 -11.27
C ALA A 166 10.23 4.68 -12.46
N LEU A 167 11.50 4.96 -12.80
CA LEU A 167 12.22 4.14 -13.76
C LEU A 167 12.68 2.83 -13.08
N PRO A 168 12.72 1.69 -13.79
CA PRO A 168 13.07 0.39 -13.19
C PRO A 168 14.51 0.29 -12.66
N SER A 169 15.38 1.22 -13.00
CA SER A 169 16.77 1.26 -12.53
C SER A 169 16.85 2.02 -11.21
N ASP A 170 16.43 1.35 -10.14
CA ASP A 170 17.05 1.37 -8.81
C ASP A 170 16.25 0.42 -7.92
N ASP A 171 16.96 -0.42 -7.15
CA ASP A 171 16.48 -1.44 -6.20
C ASP A 171 15.54 -0.93 -5.08
N LEU A 172 14.99 0.28 -5.24
CA LEU A 172 14.21 1.03 -4.26
C LEU A 172 12.69 0.81 -4.39
N SER A 173 12.18 0.49 -5.58
CA SER A 173 10.72 0.36 -5.81
C SER A 173 10.11 -0.84 -5.07
N ALA A 174 10.83 -1.97 -5.01
CA ALA A 174 10.38 -3.16 -4.30
C ALA A 174 10.32 -2.95 -2.77
N SER A 175 11.27 -2.17 -2.21
CA SER A 175 11.31 -1.87 -0.78
C SER A 175 10.18 -0.92 -0.36
N VAL A 176 9.89 0.11 -1.17
CA VAL A 176 8.86 1.10 -0.87
C VAL A 176 7.44 0.54 -0.99
N ILE A 177 7.17 -0.30 -1.99
CA ILE A 177 5.86 -0.94 -2.15
C ILE A 177 5.58 -1.91 -0.99
N ALA A 178 6.61 -2.61 -0.49
CA ALA A 178 6.48 -3.48 0.67
C ALA A 178 6.14 -2.70 1.96
N GLU A 179 6.75 -1.54 2.16
CA GLU A 179 6.47 -0.69 3.33
C GLU A 179 5.04 -0.09 3.30
N ILE A 180 4.58 0.37 2.13
CA ILE A 180 3.25 0.99 1.97
C ILE A 180 2.13 -0.04 2.18
N THR A 181 2.28 -1.27 1.68
CA THR A 181 1.27 -2.33 1.85
C THR A 181 1.14 -2.78 3.31
N VAL A 182 2.24 -2.85 4.04
CA VAL A 182 2.23 -3.12 5.49
C VAL A 182 1.53 -2.00 6.24
N LEU A 183 1.85 -0.73 5.94
CA LEU A 183 1.20 0.45 6.54
C LEU A 183 -0.31 0.47 6.28
N LEU A 184 -0.75 0.24 5.03
CA LEU A 184 -2.17 0.21 4.69
C LEU A 184 -2.91 -0.94 5.40
N SER A 185 -2.29 -2.11 5.54
CA SER A 185 -2.86 -3.24 6.29
C SER A 185 -3.03 -2.91 7.78
N ILE A 186 -2.05 -2.21 8.38
CA ILE A 186 -2.11 -1.77 9.77
C ILE A 186 -3.18 -0.69 9.96
N CYS A 187 -3.26 0.30 9.07
CA CYS A 187 -4.26 1.35 9.12
C CYS A 187 -5.69 0.80 9.00
N PHE A 188 -5.92 -0.15 8.09
CA PHE A 188 -7.20 -0.82 7.96
C PHE A 188 -7.57 -1.61 9.23
N PHE A 189 -6.60 -2.35 9.78
CA PHE A 189 -6.78 -3.06 11.04
C PHE A 189 -7.11 -2.12 12.20
N LEU A 190 -6.36 -1.03 12.37
CA LEU A 190 -6.60 -0.04 13.42
C LEU A 190 -7.94 0.68 13.24
N SER A 191 -8.39 0.90 12.01
CA SER A 191 -9.72 1.47 11.73
C SER A 191 -10.82 0.52 12.15
N ILE A 192 -10.71 -0.77 11.81
CA ILE A 192 -11.66 -1.80 12.27
C ILE A 192 -11.65 -1.95 13.79
N VAL A 193 -10.47 -1.97 14.43
CA VAL A 193 -10.37 -2.04 15.90
C VAL A 193 -10.96 -0.79 16.55
N SER A 194 -10.79 0.39 15.93
CA SER A 194 -11.42 1.63 16.41
C SER A 194 -12.93 1.62 16.26
N GLU A 195 -13.49 0.94 15.25
CA GLU A 195 -14.94 0.81 15.09
C GLU A 195 -15.56 -0.23 16.03
N ILE A 196 -14.81 -1.29 16.35
CA ILE A 196 -15.27 -2.38 17.23
C ILE A 196 -15.04 -2.04 18.70
N SER A 197 -14.02 -1.24 19.03
CA SER A 197 -13.79 -0.78 20.40
C SER A 197 -14.75 0.36 20.75
N PRO A 198 -15.50 0.25 21.87
CA PRO A 198 -16.40 1.33 22.28
C PRO A 198 -15.57 2.59 22.62
N PRO A 199 -16.03 3.80 22.22
CA PRO A 199 -15.24 5.04 22.31
C PRO A 199 -15.01 5.59 23.73
N THR A 200 -15.17 4.79 24.78
CA THR A 200 -14.99 5.25 26.17
C THR A 200 -14.37 4.16 27.04
N SER A 201 -13.10 4.35 27.40
CA SER A 201 -12.45 3.61 28.49
C SER A 201 -12.80 4.25 29.83
N GLU A 202 -14.03 4.04 30.32
CA GLU A 202 -14.35 4.14 31.75
C GLU A 202 -15.78 3.62 32.01
N ALA A 203 -15.96 2.97 33.15
CA ALA A 203 -17.20 2.31 33.50
C ALA A 203 -18.11 3.22 34.36
N VAL A 204 -19.45 3.08 34.16
CA VAL A 204 -20.59 3.28 35.13
C VAL A 204 -21.09 4.75 35.30
N PRO A 205 -22.39 5.11 35.61
CA PRO A 205 -23.57 4.36 36.13
C PRO A 205 -24.94 4.50 35.43
N LEU A 206 -25.89 3.68 35.92
CA LEU A 206 -27.35 3.75 35.76
C LEU A 206 -27.97 5.10 36.19
N LEU A 207 -28.68 5.76 35.26
CA LEU A 207 -30.02 6.40 35.38
C LEU A 207 -30.15 7.54 34.36
N GLY A 208 -31.17 7.47 33.49
CA GLY A 208 -31.55 8.62 32.65
C GLY A 208 -32.37 8.23 31.43
N GLU A 209 -33.65 8.61 31.42
CA GLU A 209 -34.68 8.29 30.45
C GLU A 209 -34.38 8.62 28.97
N ARG A 210 -34.93 7.77 28.09
CA ARG A 210 -35.51 8.03 26.75
C ARG A 210 -34.87 9.11 25.86
N ARG A 211 -34.38 8.69 24.68
CA ARG A 211 -34.98 9.08 23.39
C ARG A 211 -34.58 8.16 22.23
N ASN A 212 -35.56 7.95 21.36
CA ASN A 212 -35.56 7.09 20.19
C ASN A 212 -34.61 7.54 19.06
N THR A 213 -34.38 6.56 18.17
CA THR A 213 -34.28 6.64 16.70
C THR A 213 -32.92 6.95 16.06
N ALA A 214 -32.27 5.89 15.56
CA ALA A 214 -31.78 5.81 14.17
C ALA A 214 -31.53 4.34 13.76
N TYR A 215 -32.34 3.87 12.80
CA TYR A 215 -32.05 2.96 11.67
C TYR A 215 -30.62 2.36 11.60
N MET A 216 -30.34 1.08 11.29
CA MET A 216 -30.93 0.20 10.28
C MET A 216 -30.44 -1.27 10.44
N THR A 217 -31.37 -2.22 10.37
CA THR A 217 -31.26 -3.60 9.82
C THR A 217 -29.96 -4.41 10.04
N ALA A 218 -29.86 -5.06 11.20
CA ALA A 218 -29.19 -6.36 11.30
C ALA A 218 -30.27 -7.45 11.33
N ARG A 219 -30.18 -8.35 10.35
CA ARG A 219 -31.00 -9.56 10.16
C ARG A 219 -31.15 -10.31 11.50
N GLU A 220 -32.38 -10.60 11.92
CA GLU A 220 -32.67 -11.38 13.12
C GLU A 220 -31.99 -12.77 13.05
N ILE A 221 -30.80 -12.87 13.61
CA ILE A 221 -30.30 -14.13 14.16
C ILE A 221 -30.95 -14.20 15.54
N SER A 222 -31.98 -15.03 15.67
CA SER A 222 -32.58 -15.31 16.97
C SER A 222 -31.48 -15.76 17.94
N MET A 223 -31.24 -14.98 18.98
CA MET A 223 -30.27 -15.31 20.02
C MET A 223 -30.76 -16.52 20.82
N PRO A 224 -29.95 -17.58 20.99
CA PRO A 224 -30.30 -18.68 21.87
C PRO A 224 -30.42 -18.19 23.32
N SER A 225 -31.37 -18.73 24.07
CA SER A 225 -31.51 -18.48 25.52
C SER A 225 -30.22 -18.82 26.28
N SER A 226 -29.96 -18.14 27.41
CA SER A 226 -28.74 -18.28 28.23
C SER A 226 -28.35 -19.73 28.58
N ASP A 227 -29.34 -20.62 28.65
CA ASP A 227 -29.17 -22.03 29.01
C ASP A 227 -28.55 -22.88 27.88
N GLU A 228 -28.55 -22.39 26.63
CA GLU A 228 -27.91 -23.06 25.50
C GLU A 228 -26.44 -22.68 25.33
N ILE A 229 -26.08 -21.43 25.62
CA ILE A 229 -24.71 -20.89 25.47
C ILE A 229 -23.77 -21.48 26.53
N ALA A 230 -24.27 -21.74 27.74
CA ALA A 230 -23.51 -22.37 28.83
C ALA A 230 -23.10 -23.83 28.55
N LYS A 231 -23.64 -24.46 27.51
CA LYS A 231 -23.33 -25.86 27.11
C LYS A 231 -22.25 -25.96 26.04
N TRP A 232 -21.72 -24.84 25.53
CA TRP A 232 -20.72 -24.86 24.47
C TRP A 232 -19.37 -25.35 25.01
N PRO A 233 -18.72 -26.35 24.36
CA PRO A 233 -17.52 -27.02 24.89
C PRO A 233 -16.33 -26.09 25.19
N ILE A 234 -16.27 -24.94 24.53
CA ILE A 234 -15.20 -23.94 24.67
C ILE A 234 -15.24 -23.25 26.05
N PHE A 235 -16.41 -23.07 26.65
CA PHE A 235 -16.58 -22.37 27.93
C PHE A 235 -16.49 -23.27 29.17
N VAL A 236 -16.51 -24.60 29.00
CA VAL A 236 -16.50 -25.56 30.12
C VAL A 236 -15.09 -25.83 30.67
N LYS A 237 -14.02 -25.49 29.93
CA LYS A 237 -12.64 -25.89 30.27
C LYS A 237 -11.67 -24.77 30.70
N THR A 238 -12.10 -23.51 30.76
CA THR A 238 -11.21 -22.36 31.06
C THR A 238 -11.71 -21.47 32.19
N GLY A 239 -12.43 -22.03 33.17
CA GLY A 239 -12.66 -21.35 34.45
C GLY A 239 -11.45 -21.55 35.38
N PRO A 240 -10.89 -20.50 36.01
CA PRO A 240 -9.80 -20.66 36.96
C PRO A 240 -10.29 -21.50 38.16
N ASN A 241 -9.43 -22.42 38.62
CA ASN A 241 -9.61 -23.15 39.87
C ASN A 241 -10.07 -22.19 40.97
N ARG A 242 -11.32 -22.33 41.44
CA ARG A 242 -11.82 -21.73 42.67
C ARG A 242 -11.14 -22.41 43.86
N SER A 243 -9.85 -22.21 44.02
CA SER A 243 -9.11 -22.46 45.26
C SER A 243 -8.70 -21.11 45.81
N ASN A 244 -9.17 -20.79 47.02
CA ASN A 244 -8.62 -19.83 48.01
C ASN A 244 -9.64 -18.86 48.64
N SER A 245 -10.89 -18.75 48.17
CA SER A 245 -11.89 -17.89 48.84
C SER A 245 -12.78 -18.62 49.86
N LEU A 246 -12.91 -19.95 49.76
CA LEU A 246 -13.75 -20.75 50.67
C LEU A 246 -13.02 -21.20 51.95
N ASP A 247 -11.71 -20.96 52.06
CA ASP A 247 -10.90 -21.31 53.25
C ASP A 247 -10.85 -20.20 54.30
N VAL A 248 -11.21 -18.96 53.94
CA VAL A 248 -11.29 -17.84 54.87
C VAL A 248 -12.63 -17.84 55.61
N GLU A 249 -13.75 -18.09 54.93
CA GLU A 249 -15.07 -18.22 55.56
C GLU A 249 -15.15 -19.43 56.53
N ARG A 250 -14.47 -20.53 56.19
CA ARG A 250 -14.46 -21.74 57.04
C ARG A 250 -13.68 -21.55 58.35
N ARG A 251 -12.69 -20.64 58.36
CA ARG A 251 -11.84 -20.33 59.53
C ARG A 251 -12.48 -19.31 60.48
N VAL A 252 -13.36 -18.44 59.98
CA VAL A 252 -14.12 -17.47 60.81
C VAL A 252 -15.31 -18.15 61.50
N HIS A 253 -15.97 -19.11 60.86
CA HIS A 253 -17.09 -19.85 61.46
C HIS A 253 -16.67 -20.87 62.55
N GLN A 254 -15.40 -21.27 62.63
CA GLN A 254 -14.91 -22.23 63.64
C GLN A 254 -14.62 -21.61 65.03
N ASN A 255 -14.57 -20.28 65.16
CA ASN A 255 -14.22 -19.62 66.43
C ASN A 255 -15.40 -19.09 67.25
N ILE A 256 -16.65 -19.21 66.78
CA ILE A 256 -17.80 -18.60 67.47
C ILE A 256 -18.74 -19.58 68.17
N HIS A 257 -18.81 -20.88 67.85
CA HIS A 257 -19.63 -21.84 68.62
C HIS A 257 -18.84 -23.09 69.03
N GLY A 258 -18.51 -23.14 70.33
CA GLY A 258 -17.94 -24.31 70.98
C GLY A 258 -18.97 -25.44 71.15
N LYS A 259 -18.50 -26.67 70.89
CA LYS A 259 -19.01 -27.99 71.32
C LYS A 259 -20.51 -28.11 71.65
N GLU A 260 -21.28 -28.59 70.69
CA GLU A 260 -22.51 -29.36 70.97
C GLU A 260 -22.31 -30.82 70.51
N THR A 261 -22.69 -31.75 71.39
CA THR A 261 -22.48 -33.20 71.29
C THR A 261 -23.54 -33.88 70.40
N THR A 262 -23.16 -35.03 69.85
CA THR A 262 -23.83 -35.87 68.83
C THR A 262 -25.17 -36.50 69.21
N ALA A 263 -25.95 -35.91 70.12
CA ALA A 263 -27.31 -36.36 70.46
C ALA A 263 -28.44 -35.50 69.83
N ASP A 264 -28.14 -34.29 69.35
CA ASP A 264 -29.16 -33.35 68.83
C ASP A 264 -29.33 -33.39 67.30
N ILE A 265 -28.63 -34.30 66.62
CA ILE A 265 -28.61 -34.40 65.15
C ILE A 265 -29.83 -35.17 64.57
N ALA A 266 -30.63 -35.83 65.42
CA ALA A 266 -31.78 -36.63 64.95
C ALA A 266 -33.09 -35.85 64.73
N GLN A 267 -33.14 -34.53 64.93
CA GLN A 267 -34.39 -33.75 64.78
C GLN A 267 -34.41 -32.69 63.68
N ARG A 268 -33.36 -32.57 62.84
CA ARG A 268 -33.36 -31.61 61.70
C ARG A 268 -33.64 -32.28 60.36
N GLN A 269 -34.73 -33.04 60.28
CA GLN A 269 -35.45 -33.29 59.03
C GLN A 269 -36.94 -32.99 59.23
N ALA A 270 -37.25 -31.73 59.51
CA ALA A 270 -38.61 -31.21 59.41
C ALA A 270 -38.67 -30.25 58.23
N LYS A 271 -39.52 -30.60 57.26
CA LYS A 271 -40.09 -29.71 56.22
C LYS A 271 -40.38 -28.34 56.84
N PRO A 272 -40.16 -27.18 56.18
CA PRO A 272 -40.43 -25.90 56.80
C PRO A 272 -41.94 -25.82 57.07
N GLN A 273 -42.32 -26.03 58.32
CA GLN A 273 -43.67 -25.80 58.78
C GLN A 273 -43.81 -24.28 58.84
N LYS A 274 -44.71 -23.72 58.02
CA LYS A 274 -45.11 -22.31 58.11
C LYS A 274 -45.64 -22.06 59.52
N PHE A 275 -44.77 -21.59 60.41
CA PHE A 275 -45.18 -21.09 61.71
C PHE A 275 -45.79 -19.71 61.45
N MET A 276 -47.13 -19.67 61.34
CA MET A 276 -47.87 -18.43 61.21
C MET A 276 -47.93 -17.76 62.58
N VAL A 277 -46.82 -17.11 62.97
CA VAL A 277 -46.82 -16.18 64.10
C VAL A 277 -47.59 -14.94 63.63
N SER A 278 -48.69 -14.62 64.31
CA SER A 278 -49.45 -13.40 64.06
C SER A 278 -48.71 -12.21 64.67
N LEU A 279 -47.73 -11.66 63.94
CA LEU A 279 -47.06 -10.42 64.35
C LEU A 279 -48.02 -9.21 64.20
N PRO A 280 -47.98 -8.22 65.11
CA PRO A 280 -48.75 -6.98 64.98
C PRO A 280 -48.44 -6.26 63.66
N ASP A 281 -49.44 -5.59 63.08
CA ASP A 281 -49.44 -5.09 61.69
C ASP A 281 -48.25 -4.19 61.30
N ARG A 282 -47.58 -3.59 62.28
CA ARG A 282 -46.39 -2.75 62.06
C ARG A 282 -45.13 -3.57 61.72
N GLU A 283 -44.95 -4.77 62.27
CA GLU A 283 -43.79 -5.64 62.00
C GLU A 283 -43.92 -6.42 60.67
N LYS A 284 -45.16 -6.74 60.25
CA LYS A 284 -45.46 -7.31 58.92
C LYS A 284 -45.13 -6.35 57.77
N ARG A 285 -45.04 -5.05 58.05
CA ARG A 285 -44.63 -4.03 57.08
C ARG A 285 -43.12 -3.97 56.95
N CYS A 286 -42.39 -3.99 58.07
CA CYS A 286 -40.92 -4.03 58.09
C CYS A 286 -40.38 -5.30 57.42
N THR A 287 -40.94 -6.47 57.72
CA THR A 287 -40.53 -7.74 57.09
C THR A 287 -40.76 -7.75 55.57
N ARG A 288 -41.89 -7.23 55.09
CA ARG A 288 -42.14 -7.07 53.64
C ARG A 288 -41.17 -6.09 52.97
N ILE A 289 -40.82 -4.99 53.65
CA ILE A 289 -39.86 -4.02 53.13
C ILE A 289 -38.45 -4.64 53.05
N VAL A 290 -38.02 -5.33 54.11
CA VAL A 290 -36.72 -6.03 54.13
C VAL A 290 -36.68 -7.12 53.06
N GLU A 291 -37.70 -7.96 52.92
CA GLU A 291 -37.78 -8.95 51.84
C GLU A 291 -37.72 -8.32 50.44
N THR A 292 -38.30 -7.13 50.27
CA THR A 292 -38.26 -6.40 49.00
C THR A 292 -36.87 -5.83 48.73
N ILE A 293 -36.21 -5.28 49.75
CA ILE A 293 -34.83 -4.77 49.64
C ILE A 293 -33.85 -5.91 49.37
N THR A 294 -33.96 -7.02 50.11
CA THR A 294 -33.13 -8.20 49.90
C THR A 294 -33.34 -8.80 48.52
N ARG A 295 -34.59 -8.90 48.03
CA ARG A 295 -34.86 -9.33 46.64
C ARG A 295 -34.23 -8.40 45.62
N ARG A 296 -34.36 -7.08 45.79
CA ARG A 296 -33.75 -6.10 44.88
C ARG A 296 -32.22 -6.14 44.91
N MET A 297 -31.61 -6.36 46.08
CA MET A 297 -30.15 -6.52 46.20
C MET A 297 -29.68 -7.79 45.49
N ILE A 298 -30.39 -8.91 45.62
CA ILE A 298 -30.06 -10.17 44.94
C ILE A 298 -30.24 -10.04 43.42
N GLU A 299 -31.31 -9.38 42.96
CA GLU A 299 -31.54 -9.11 41.54
C GLU A 299 -30.45 -8.17 40.97
N ALA A 300 -30.10 -7.10 41.68
CA ALA A 300 -29.02 -6.20 41.27
C ALA A 300 -27.63 -6.87 41.24
N ASP A 301 -27.34 -7.77 42.19
CA ASP A 301 -26.09 -8.52 42.23
C ASP A 301 -26.04 -9.57 41.10
N ARG A 302 -27.17 -10.19 40.77
CA ARG A 302 -27.32 -11.09 39.62
C ARG A 302 -27.14 -10.37 38.29
N ASP A 303 -27.73 -9.18 38.13
CA ASP A 303 -27.58 -8.35 36.94
C ASP A 303 -26.13 -7.83 36.80
N GLY A 304 -25.49 -7.50 37.93
CA GLY A 304 -24.07 -7.13 37.99
C GLY A 304 -23.13 -8.28 37.58
N ALA A 305 -23.39 -9.50 38.07
CA ALA A 305 -22.66 -10.69 37.68
C ALA A 305 -22.85 -11.02 36.18
N GLN A 306 -24.07 -10.84 35.65
CA GLN A 306 -24.36 -11.02 34.24
C GLN A 306 -23.62 -10.00 33.36
N SER A 307 -23.59 -8.72 33.76
CA SER A 307 -22.82 -7.66 33.08
C SER A 307 -21.32 -8.00 33.02
N ASN A 308 -20.75 -8.51 34.12
CA ASN A 308 -19.33 -8.88 34.16
C ASN A 308 -19.00 -10.08 33.26
N ASN A 309 -19.90 -11.05 33.14
CA ASN A 309 -19.71 -12.19 32.22
C ASN A 309 -19.75 -11.74 30.76
N TRP A 310 -20.63 -10.81 30.39
CA TRP A 310 -20.66 -10.24 29.04
C TRP A 310 -19.43 -9.40 28.73
N LYS A 311 -18.91 -8.65 29.71
CA LYS A 311 -17.63 -7.93 29.57
C LYS A 311 -16.46 -8.90 29.36
N PHE A 312 -16.42 -10.00 30.11
CA PHE A 312 -15.40 -11.02 29.94
C PHE A 312 -15.51 -11.71 28.57
N ALA A 313 -16.72 -12.07 28.15
CA ALA A 313 -16.96 -12.65 26.83
C ALA A 313 -16.52 -11.68 25.72
N ALA A 314 -16.84 -10.39 25.83
CA ALA A 314 -16.42 -9.36 24.87
C ALA A 314 -14.89 -9.22 24.82
N MET A 315 -14.21 -9.20 25.98
CA MET A 315 -12.74 -9.15 26.03
C MET A 315 -12.07 -10.39 25.41
N VAL A 316 -12.65 -11.58 25.59
CA VAL A 316 -12.13 -12.82 25.01
C VAL A 316 -12.33 -12.85 23.50
N VAL A 317 -13.50 -12.42 23.02
CA VAL A 317 -13.80 -12.34 21.58
C VAL A 317 -12.88 -11.32 20.90
N ASP A 318 -12.64 -10.15 21.51
CA ASP A 318 -11.72 -9.14 21.00
C ASP A 318 -10.30 -9.70 20.81
N ARG A 319 -9.76 -10.40 21.82
CA ARG A 319 -8.44 -11.01 21.74
C ARG A 319 -8.37 -12.13 20.71
N LEU A 320 -9.40 -12.97 20.64
CA LEU A 320 -9.46 -14.05 19.66
C LEU A 320 -9.50 -13.50 18.23
N CYS A 321 -10.31 -12.47 17.98
CA CYS A 321 -10.35 -11.77 16.70
C CYS A 321 -8.99 -11.16 16.38
N LEU A 322 -8.34 -10.48 17.32
CA LEU A 322 -7.01 -9.89 17.12
C LEU A 322 -5.97 -10.94 16.70
N TYR A 323 -5.93 -12.09 17.36
CA TYR A 323 -5.00 -13.17 17.00
C TYR A 323 -5.29 -13.75 15.61
N VAL A 324 -6.55 -14.03 15.30
CA VAL A 324 -6.95 -14.57 13.98
C VAL A 324 -6.61 -13.60 12.86
N PHE A 325 -6.91 -12.31 13.05
CA PHE A 325 -6.61 -11.28 12.06
C PHE A 325 -5.11 -11.04 11.93
N THR A 326 -4.35 -11.05 13.03
CA THR A 326 -2.89 -10.88 12.96
C THR A 326 -2.23 -12.03 12.21
N VAL A 327 -2.65 -13.28 12.47
CA VAL A 327 -2.16 -14.45 11.73
C VAL A 327 -2.53 -14.36 10.25
N PHE A 328 -3.76 -13.93 9.92
CA PHE A 328 -4.20 -13.76 8.55
C PHE A 328 -3.40 -12.67 7.81
N ILE A 329 -3.14 -11.53 8.45
CA ILE A 329 -2.35 -10.43 7.89
C ILE A 329 -0.91 -10.91 7.65
N VAL A 330 -0.27 -11.55 8.64
CA VAL A 330 1.09 -12.08 8.49
C VAL A 330 1.16 -13.12 7.36
N ALA A 331 0.22 -14.07 7.30
CA ALA A 331 0.18 -15.08 6.26
C ALA A 331 -0.05 -14.49 4.86
N SER A 332 -0.93 -13.48 4.75
CA SER A 332 -1.21 -12.78 3.49
C SER A 332 0.00 -11.97 3.04
N SER A 333 0.65 -11.23 3.94
CA SER A 333 1.88 -10.48 3.66
C SER A 333 3.01 -11.41 3.22
N CYS A 334 3.23 -12.54 3.91
CA CYS A 334 4.20 -13.56 3.48
C CYS A 334 3.83 -14.16 2.12
N GLY A 335 2.55 -14.43 1.87
CA GLY A 335 2.07 -14.94 0.59
C GLY A 335 2.33 -13.97 -0.56
N ILE A 336 2.09 -12.67 -0.35
CA ILE A 336 2.35 -11.62 -1.35
C ILE A 336 3.86 -11.52 -1.62
N LEU A 337 4.70 -11.49 -0.58
CA LEU A 337 6.17 -11.45 -0.70
C LEU A 337 6.74 -12.65 -1.47
N LEU A 338 6.16 -13.84 -1.28
CA LEU A 338 6.55 -15.06 -2.00
C LEU A 338 5.97 -15.14 -3.41
N SER A 339 4.86 -14.46 -3.67
CA SER A 339 4.22 -14.41 -4.99
C SER A 339 4.83 -13.36 -5.92
N ALA A 340 5.59 -12.40 -5.38
CA ALA A 340 6.36 -11.45 -6.16
C ALA A 340 7.55 -12.17 -6.82
N PRO A 341 7.58 -12.35 -8.15
CA PRO A 341 8.62 -13.13 -8.83
C PRO A 341 9.98 -12.40 -8.92
N TYR A 342 10.20 -11.34 -8.13
CA TYR A 342 11.36 -10.45 -8.23
C TYR A 342 12.25 -10.43 -6.97
N THR A 343 11.93 -11.20 -5.93
CA THR A 343 12.77 -11.30 -4.70
C THR A 343 13.68 -12.53 -4.67
N ILE A 344 13.66 -13.36 -5.72
CA ILE A 344 14.56 -14.50 -5.89
C ILE A 344 15.10 -14.50 -7.33
N ALA A 345 16.04 -13.60 -7.61
CA ALA A 345 17.04 -13.74 -8.66
C ALA A 345 18.24 -12.85 -8.34
#